data_AF-A0A4P7WDG7-F1
#
_entry.id   AF-A0A4P7WDG7-F1
#
_cell.length_a   1.000
_cell.length_b   1.000
_cell.length_c   1.000
_cell.angle_alpha   90.00
_cell.angle_beta   90.00
_cell.angle_gamma   90.00
#
_symmetry.space_group_name_H-M   'P 1'
#
loop_
_entity.id
_entity.type
_entity.pdbx_description
1 polymer ?
#
loop_
_entity_poly.entity_id
_entity_poly.type
_entity_poly.pdbx_seq_one_letter_code
_entity_poly.pdbx_strand_id
1 'polypeptide(L)'
;MSILATITQLNSTQLNSTQLNSTQLNSTQLNSTQLSLRDIEFFDQDGELKENLLIKGNNLFALHSLYARLAGKVKLIYIDPPYNTGNDGFKYNDSFNHSSWLVFMKNRLEIARELLREDGSIWITLDDNEYAYLRVLCDEIFGRTAFKATFVWQHRKSSQNDIDVSLSHNYTLCFAKNPDLFKINPLEVDGSNFSNPDNDPRGSWVADPFDAPNIRPNLTYPITNPNTLEPHLPPSGRCWRFSQEKFSSALEDKRVVFGKNGKGRPQLKRFLTEA
;
A
#
# COMPACT_ATOMS: atom_id res chain seq x y z
N MET A 1 -12.76 5.06 -7.63
CA MET A 1 -12.42 4.20 -8.79
C MET A 1 -10.91 4.14 -8.88
N SER A 2 -10.32 3.03 -8.42
CA SER A 2 -8.86 2.84 -8.43
C SER A 2 -8.48 2.19 -9.76
N ILE A 3 -7.92 2.95 -10.69
CA ILE A 3 -7.35 2.37 -11.91
C ILE A 3 -6.06 1.67 -11.49
N LEU A 4 -6.11 0.36 -11.30
CA LEU A 4 -4.91 -0.48 -11.16
C LEU A 4 -4.42 -0.79 -12.58
N ALA A 5 -3.55 0.07 -13.12
CA ALA A 5 -2.87 -0.23 -14.37
C ALA A 5 -1.69 -1.18 -14.10
N THR A 6 -1.97 -2.48 -13.96
CA THR A 6 -0.93 -3.50 -13.97
C THR A 6 -0.46 -3.69 -15.41
N ILE A 7 0.71 -3.13 -15.74
CA ILE A 7 1.30 -3.22 -17.07
C ILE A 7 2.38 -4.30 -17.04
N THR A 8 2.06 -5.51 -17.48
CA THR A 8 3.02 -6.60 -17.67
C THR A 8 3.30 -6.80 -19.16
N GLN A 9 4.57 -6.78 -19.57
CA GLN A 9 4.98 -6.99 -20.96
C GLN A 9 5.09 -8.50 -21.26
N LEU A 10 4.41 -8.98 -22.30
CA LEU A 10 4.59 -10.33 -22.85
C LEU A 10 5.01 -10.22 -24.33
N ASN A 11 6.26 -10.57 -24.64
CA ASN A 11 6.73 -10.69 -26.02
C ASN A 11 6.44 -12.10 -26.59
N SER A 12 6.15 -12.11 -27.88
CA SER A 12 5.71 -13.26 -28.66
C SER A 12 6.88 -14.08 -29.22
N THR A 13 7.08 -15.30 -28.72
CA THR A 13 7.75 -16.36 -29.48
C THR A 13 7.35 -17.75 -28.95
N GLN A 14 6.63 -18.45 -29.83
CA GLN A 14 6.35 -19.89 -29.93
C GLN A 14 5.70 -20.66 -28.77
N LEU A 15 4.50 -21.15 -29.09
CA LEU A 15 3.72 -22.16 -28.38
C LEU A 15 4.46 -23.51 -28.40
N ASN A 16 4.50 -24.19 -27.25
CA ASN A 16 4.35 -25.64 -27.20
C ASN A 16 3.39 -26.00 -26.06
N SER A 17 2.52 -26.93 -26.38
CA SER A 17 1.25 -27.23 -25.73
C SER A 17 1.37 -28.15 -24.52
N THR A 18 0.86 -27.71 -23.36
CA THR A 18 0.18 -28.61 -22.42
C THR A 18 -0.71 -27.82 -21.44
N GLN A 19 -2.01 -27.91 -21.70
CA GLN A 19 -3.19 -27.75 -20.83
C GLN A 19 -3.17 -26.74 -19.68
N LEU A 20 -3.92 -25.65 -19.85
CA LEU A 20 -4.69 -24.98 -18.79
C LEU A 20 -6.00 -24.47 -19.40
N ASN A 21 -7.11 -24.98 -18.87
CA ASN A 21 -8.48 -24.69 -19.30
C ASN A 21 -8.82 -23.21 -19.13
N SER A 22 -8.84 -22.50 -20.25
CA SER A 22 -9.59 -21.27 -20.46
C SER A 22 -10.11 -21.32 -21.90
N THR A 23 -11.35 -20.90 -22.09
CA THR A 23 -12.16 -21.09 -23.30
C THR A 23 -11.41 -20.65 -24.55
N GLN A 24 -10.80 -21.59 -25.27
CA GLN A 24 -10.17 -21.34 -26.57
C GLN A 24 -11.27 -21.24 -27.63
N LEU A 25 -11.42 -20.06 -28.23
CA LEU A 25 -12.09 -19.91 -29.51
C LEU A 25 -11.20 -20.57 -30.58
N ASN A 26 -11.55 -21.79 -30.96
CA ASN A 26 -10.97 -22.51 -32.08
C ASN A 26 -11.26 -21.78 -33.39
N SER A 27 -10.20 -21.60 -34.19
CA SER A 27 -10.22 -21.00 -35.51
C SER A 27 -10.75 -21.97 -36.56
N THR A 28 -12.07 -22.18 -36.62
CA THR A 28 -12.74 -22.75 -37.81
C THR A 28 -14.24 -22.54 -37.72
N GLN A 29 -14.70 -21.42 -38.27
CA GLN A 29 -15.95 -21.17 -38.99
C GLN A 29 -16.28 -19.68 -38.89
N LEU A 30 -15.70 -18.93 -39.84
CA LEU A 30 -16.18 -17.61 -40.21
C LEU A 30 -17.61 -17.76 -40.76
N ASN A 31 -18.60 -17.42 -39.94
CA ASN A 31 -19.94 -17.07 -40.41
C ASN A 31 -20.37 -15.74 -39.79
N SER A 32 -20.18 -14.70 -40.60
CA SER A 32 -20.98 -13.48 -40.70
C SER A 32 -21.74 -13.03 -39.43
N THR A 33 -21.02 -12.40 -38.52
CA THR A 33 -21.51 -11.18 -37.89
C THR A 33 -20.30 -10.29 -37.68
N GLN A 34 -20.13 -9.28 -38.54
CA GLN A 34 -19.15 -8.23 -38.33
C GLN A 34 -19.52 -7.49 -37.04
N LEU A 35 -19.06 -7.99 -35.90
CA LEU A 35 -18.84 -7.14 -34.74
C LEU A 35 -17.69 -6.21 -35.14
N SER A 36 -18.08 -5.05 -35.63
CA SER A 36 -17.16 -3.97 -35.93
C SER A 36 -16.36 -3.70 -34.65
N LEU A 37 -15.04 -3.64 -34.75
CA LEU A 37 -14.16 -3.19 -33.66
C LEU A 37 -14.43 -1.74 -33.22
N ARG A 38 -15.52 -1.09 -33.70
CA ARG A 38 -15.87 0.31 -33.43
C ARG A 38 -16.79 0.51 -32.24
N ASP A 39 -17.37 -0.54 -31.64
CA ASP A 39 -18.46 -0.36 -30.68
C ASP A 39 -18.11 -0.70 -29.22
N ILE A 40 -16.82 -0.76 -28.86
CA ILE A 40 -16.39 -0.83 -27.46
C ILE A 40 -15.92 0.57 -27.02
N GLU A 41 -16.86 1.38 -26.56
CA GLU A 41 -16.56 2.64 -25.89
C GLU A 41 -16.08 2.37 -24.46
N PHE A 42 -14.77 2.19 -24.27
CA PHE A 42 -14.15 2.07 -22.95
C PHE A 42 -14.33 3.33 -22.08
N PHE A 43 -14.63 4.46 -22.72
CA PHE A 43 -14.82 5.76 -22.10
C PHE A 43 -16.26 6.23 -22.33
N ASP A 44 -16.88 6.82 -21.33
CA ASP A 44 -18.16 7.48 -21.49
C ASP A 44 -18.05 8.86 -22.17
N GLN A 45 -19.19 9.53 -22.32
CA GLN A 45 -19.27 10.86 -22.94
C GLN A 45 -18.52 11.94 -22.14
N ASP A 46 -18.29 11.70 -20.84
CA ASP A 46 -17.51 12.55 -19.94
C ASP A 46 -16.01 12.16 -19.91
N GLY A 47 -15.63 11.12 -20.67
CA GLY A 47 -14.27 10.62 -20.78
C GLY A 47 -13.82 9.81 -19.56
N GLU A 48 -14.76 9.26 -18.78
CA GLU A 48 -14.48 8.37 -17.65
C GLU A 48 -14.47 6.90 -18.11
N LEU A 49 -13.57 6.13 -17.53
CA LEU A 49 -13.38 4.73 -17.89
C LEU A 49 -14.54 3.89 -17.33
N LYS A 50 -15.35 3.28 -18.20
CA LYS A 50 -16.52 2.47 -17.79
C LYS A 50 -16.15 1.07 -17.27
N GLU A 51 -15.06 0.51 -17.78
CA GLU A 51 -14.67 -0.89 -17.52
C GLU A 51 -13.15 -1.03 -17.35
N ASN A 52 -12.72 -2.16 -16.80
CA ASN A 52 -11.29 -2.46 -16.67
C ASN A 52 -10.67 -2.71 -18.06
N LEU A 53 -9.51 -2.08 -18.31
CA LEU A 53 -8.81 -2.17 -19.59
C LEU A 53 -7.52 -2.98 -19.47
N LEU A 54 -7.34 -3.96 -20.36
CA LEU A 54 -6.08 -4.67 -20.56
C LEU A 54 -5.50 -4.31 -21.93
N ILE A 55 -4.32 -3.68 -21.94
CA ILE A 55 -3.63 -3.30 -23.18
C ILE A 55 -2.43 -4.22 -23.38
N LYS A 56 -2.42 -4.92 -24.52
CA LYS A 56 -1.25 -5.70 -24.94
C LYS A 56 -0.39 -4.87 -25.90
N GLY A 57 0.86 -4.62 -25.52
CA GLY A 57 1.82 -3.92 -26.37
C GLY A 57 3.00 -3.37 -25.60
N ASN A 58 3.80 -2.53 -26.26
CA ASN A 58 4.84 -1.76 -25.59
C ASN A 58 4.19 -0.65 -24.74
N ASN A 59 4.49 -0.69 -23.45
CA ASN A 59 3.92 0.18 -22.44
C ASN A 59 4.13 1.67 -22.69
N LEU A 60 5.24 2.10 -23.30
CA LEU A 60 5.46 3.51 -23.60
C LEU A 60 4.40 4.04 -24.59
N PHE A 61 4.16 3.30 -25.68
CA PHE A 61 3.12 3.67 -26.64
C PHE A 61 1.71 3.57 -26.06
N ALA A 62 1.46 2.57 -25.19
CA ALA A 62 0.20 2.46 -24.48
C ALA A 62 -0.06 3.65 -23.55
N LEU A 63 0.95 4.11 -22.80
CA LEU A 63 0.82 5.28 -21.93
C LEU A 63 0.54 6.56 -22.73
N HIS A 64 1.24 6.74 -23.86
CA HIS A 64 0.99 7.88 -24.75
C HIS A 64 -0.39 7.83 -25.43
N SER A 65 -0.90 6.64 -25.79
CA SER A 65 -2.25 6.54 -26.37
C SER A 65 -3.36 6.81 -25.35
N LEU A 66 -3.09 6.58 -24.07
CA LEU A 66 -4.00 6.90 -22.97
C LEU A 66 -3.95 8.38 -22.56
N TYR A 67 -2.86 9.09 -22.85
CA TYR A 67 -2.64 10.47 -22.41
C TYR A 67 -3.82 11.40 -22.70
N ALA A 68 -4.32 11.39 -23.94
CA ALA A 68 -5.38 12.29 -24.37
C ALA A 68 -6.68 12.16 -23.56
N ARG A 69 -6.90 11.03 -22.87
CA ARG A 69 -8.12 10.76 -22.08
C ARG A 69 -7.88 10.69 -20.58
N LEU A 70 -6.70 10.24 -20.15
CA LEU A 70 -6.40 9.93 -18.75
C LEU A 70 -5.38 10.87 -18.09
N ALA A 71 -4.87 11.88 -18.79
CA ALA A 71 -4.02 12.90 -18.19
C ALA A 71 -4.70 13.53 -16.96
N GLY A 72 -3.99 13.55 -15.82
CA GLY A 72 -4.52 14.08 -14.57
C GLY A 72 -5.63 13.25 -13.90
N LYS A 73 -5.96 12.05 -14.38
CA LYS A 73 -7.09 11.25 -13.87
C LYS A 73 -6.68 10.04 -13.04
N VAL A 74 -5.44 9.57 -13.15
CA VAL A 74 -5.01 8.32 -12.51
C VAL A 74 -4.70 8.53 -11.03
N LYS A 75 -5.42 7.83 -10.14
CA LYS A 75 -5.23 7.93 -8.69
C LYS A 75 -3.98 7.18 -8.20
N LEU A 76 -3.70 6.01 -8.77
CA LEU A 76 -2.61 5.17 -8.32
C LEU A 76 -1.96 4.49 -9.52
N ILE A 77 -0.63 4.52 -9.56
CA ILE A 77 0.18 3.72 -10.48
C ILE A 77 1.02 2.78 -9.64
N TYR A 78 1.00 1.49 -9.96
CA TYR A 78 1.87 0.49 -9.37
C TYR A 78 2.64 -0.20 -10.48
N ILE A 79 3.96 -0.24 -10.38
CA ILE A 79 4.81 -0.89 -11.37
C ILE A 79 5.87 -1.77 -10.70
N ASP A 80 6.17 -2.87 -11.37
CA ASP A 80 7.21 -3.84 -11.01
C ASP A 80 8.12 -3.99 -12.25
N PRO A 81 9.01 -3.01 -12.50
CA PRO A 81 9.89 -3.00 -13.67
C PRO A 81 10.94 -4.12 -13.62
N PRO A 82 11.67 -4.41 -14.72
CA PRO A 82 12.87 -5.24 -14.68
C PRO A 82 13.86 -4.71 -13.62
N TYR A 83 14.37 -5.60 -12.77
CA TYR A 83 15.31 -5.25 -11.69
C TYR A 83 16.75 -5.15 -12.19
N ASN A 84 17.01 -5.56 -13.43
CA ASN A 84 18.33 -5.57 -14.05
C ASN A 84 19.31 -6.52 -13.34
N THR A 85 18.81 -7.71 -12.95
CA THR A 85 19.59 -8.69 -12.17
C THR A 85 20.59 -9.48 -13.01
N GLY A 86 20.49 -9.40 -14.34
CA GLY A 86 21.27 -10.22 -15.27
C GLY A 86 20.82 -11.68 -15.36
N ASN A 87 19.76 -12.07 -14.65
CA ASN A 87 19.15 -13.40 -14.76
C ASN A 87 17.93 -13.36 -15.68
N ASP A 88 18.03 -13.99 -16.85
CA ASP A 88 16.98 -14.04 -17.87
C ASP A 88 15.83 -15.02 -17.55
N GLY A 89 15.46 -15.15 -16.27
CA GLY A 89 14.44 -16.11 -15.80
C GLY A 89 13.01 -15.72 -16.15
N PHE A 90 12.76 -14.49 -16.61
CA PHE A 90 11.43 -13.99 -16.99
C PHE A 90 11.46 -13.36 -18.40
N LYS A 91 10.31 -13.39 -19.10
CA LYS A 91 10.12 -13.03 -20.54
C LYS A 91 10.30 -11.54 -20.89
N TYR A 92 11.21 -10.82 -20.25
CA TYR A 92 11.62 -9.46 -20.60
C TYR A 92 13.14 -9.34 -20.46
N ASN A 93 13.75 -8.42 -21.21
CA ASN A 93 15.19 -8.18 -21.12
C ASN A 93 15.51 -7.71 -19.69
N ASP A 94 16.23 -8.51 -18.90
CA ASP A 94 16.67 -8.14 -17.54
C ASP A 94 18.20 -7.91 -17.49
N SER A 95 18.80 -7.75 -18.67
CA SER A 95 20.20 -7.40 -18.89
C SER A 95 20.28 -6.12 -19.71
N PHE A 96 20.26 -4.99 -19.02
CA PHE A 96 20.47 -3.67 -19.58
C PHE A 96 21.81 -3.11 -19.13
N ASN A 97 22.49 -2.38 -20.01
CA ASN A 97 23.44 -1.39 -19.50
C ASN A 97 22.66 -0.39 -18.63
N HIS A 98 23.20 -0.07 -17.45
CA HIS A 98 22.57 0.82 -16.47
C HIS A 98 22.03 2.13 -17.08
N SER A 99 22.80 2.78 -17.96
CA SER A 99 22.36 4.00 -18.65
C SER A 99 21.13 3.78 -19.54
N SER A 100 21.04 2.62 -20.19
CA SER A 100 19.89 2.24 -21.02
C SER A 100 18.66 1.92 -20.18
N TRP A 101 18.85 1.31 -19.01
CA TRP A 101 17.77 1.06 -18.06
C TRP A 101 17.18 2.37 -17.52
N LEU A 102 18.04 3.33 -17.15
CA LEU A 102 17.58 4.65 -16.71
C LEU A 102 16.82 5.41 -17.79
N VAL A 103 17.28 5.39 -19.04
CA VAL A 103 16.55 6.00 -20.16
C VAL A 103 15.21 5.29 -20.40
N PHE A 104 15.21 3.96 -20.32
CA PHE A 104 14.00 3.15 -20.42
C PHE A 104 12.96 3.55 -19.35
N MET A 105 13.39 3.71 -18.10
CA MET A 105 12.51 4.12 -17.00
C MET A 105 12.08 5.59 -17.10
N LYS A 106 13.01 6.50 -17.42
CA LYS A 106 12.75 7.95 -17.52
C LYS A 106 11.57 8.24 -18.44
N ASN A 107 11.61 7.72 -19.67
CA ASN A 107 10.56 7.97 -20.67
C ASN A 107 9.17 7.51 -20.20
N ARG A 108 9.10 6.46 -19.36
CA ARG A 108 7.83 5.92 -18.83
C ARG A 108 7.36 6.68 -17.60
N LEU A 109 8.28 7.07 -16.73
CA LEU A 109 7.97 7.81 -15.52
C LEU A 109 7.50 9.23 -15.82
N GLU A 110 8.08 9.89 -16.84
CA GLU A 110 7.65 11.21 -17.29
C GLU A 110 6.17 11.19 -17.72
N ILE A 111 5.77 10.27 -18.59
CA ILE A 111 4.37 10.15 -19.01
C ILE A 111 3.47 9.67 -17.86
N ALA A 112 3.94 8.77 -16.99
CA ALA A 112 3.19 8.31 -15.83
C ALA A 112 2.85 9.46 -14.87
N ARG A 113 3.80 10.40 -14.67
CA ARG A 113 3.57 11.61 -13.85
C ARG A 113 2.45 12.48 -14.40
N GLU A 114 2.36 12.63 -15.72
CA GLU A 114 1.30 13.42 -16.35
C GLU A 114 -0.07 12.76 -16.25
N LEU A 115 -0.12 11.42 -16.23
CA LEU A 115 -1.35 10.66 -16.05
C LEU A 115 -1.89 10.76 -14.62
N LEU A 116 -1.01 10.94 -13.62
CA LEU A 116 -1.43 11.04 -12.23
C LEU A 116 -2.33 12.25 -11.97
N ARG A 117 -3.39 12.05 -11.19
CA ARG A 117 -4.18 13.11 -10.56
C ARG A 117 -3.35 13.81 -9.48
N GLU A 118 -3.73 15.03 -9.10
CA GLU A 118 -3.00 15.82 -8.09
C GLU A 118 -2.81 15.10 -6.76
N ASP A 119 -3.84 14.43 -6.25
CA ASP A 119 -3.76 13.61 -5.03
C ASP A 119 -3.27 12.17 -5.30
N GLY A 120 -2.76 11.90 -6.50
CA GLY A 120 -2.34 10.60 -6.96
C GLY A 120 -0.93 10.21 -6.52
N SER A 121 -0.62 8.92 -6.63
CA SER A 121 0.70 8.39 -6.24
C SER A 121 1.19 7.30 -7.18
N ILE A 122 2.50 7.18 -7.32
CA ILE A 122 3.19 6.08 -8.00
C ILE A 122 3.97 5.25 -6.99
N TRP A 123 3.91 3.93 -7.18
CA TRP A 123 4.54 2.92 -6.36
C TRP A 123 5.39 2.02 -7.25
N ILE A 124 6.68 1.89 -6.92
CA ILE A 124 7.65 1.19 -7.78
C ILE A 124 8.42 0.18 -6.95
N THR A 125 8.30 -1.11 -7.28
CA THR A 125 9.00 -2.20 -6.58
C THR A 125 10.28 -2.59 -7.28
N LEU A 126 11.36 -2.77 -6.52
CA LEU A 126 12.73 -3.02 -7.00
C LEU A 126 13.50 -3.86 -5.97
N ASP A 127 14.63 -4.43 -6.40
CA ASP A 127 15.67 -4.94 -5.53
C ASP A 127 16.80 -3.90 -5.30
N ASP A 128 17.93 -4.33 -4.77
CA ASP A 128 19.08 -3.47 -4.46
C ASP A 128 19.81 -2.92 -5.72
N ASN A 129 19.68 -3.53 -6.90
CA ASN A 129 20.50 -3.21 -8.07
C ASN A 129 20.22 -1.80 -8.59
N GLU A 130 18.95 -1.47 -8.82
CA GLU A 130 18.53 -0.22 -9.45
C GLU A 130 17.80 0.74 -8.50
N TYR A 131 17.54 0.32 -7.25
CA TYR A 131 16.81 1.10 -6.25
C TYR A 131 17.37 2.52 -6.06
N ALA A 132 18.67 2.63 -5.80
CA ALA A 132 19.31 3.91 -5.49
C ALA A 132 19.25 4.88 -6.67
N TYR A 133 19.46 4.37 -7.88
CA TYR A 133 19.47 5.17 -9.10
C TYR A 133 18.06 5.58 -9.52
N LEU A 134 17.08 4.67 -9.43
CA LEU A 134 15.69 5.02 -9.68
C LEU A 134 15.17 6.05 -8.68
N ARG A 135 15.59 5.96 -7.41
CA ARG A 135 15.25 6.97 -6.39
C ARG A 135 15.71 8.36 -6.83
N VAL A 136 16.94 8.49 -7.35
CA VAL A 136 17.49 9.76 -7.85
C VAL A 136 16.74 10.23 -9.11
N LEU A 137 16.47 9.31 -10.05
CA LEU A 137 15.71 9.65 -11.26
C LEU A 137 14.29 10.14 -10.92
N CYS A 138 13.61 9.50 -9.97
CA CYS A 138 12.30 9.94 -9.51
C CYS A 138 12.36 11.31 -8.79
N ASP A 139 13.46 11.64 -8.10
CA ASP A 139 13.65 13.00 -7.56
C ASP A 139 13.71 14.06 -8.66
N GLU A 140 14.32 13.75 -9.81
CA GLU A 140 14.37 14.64 -10.97
C GLU A 140 12.97 14.82 -11.59
N ILE A 141 12.23 13.73 -11.77
CA ILE A 141 10.94 13.73 -12.48
C ILE A 141 9.80 14.27 -11.60
N PHE A 142 9.68 13.79 -10.36
CA PHE A 142 8.57 14.14 -9.47
C PHE A 142 8.90 15.28 -8.50
N GLY A 143 10.19 15.55 -8.28
CA GLY A 143 10.67 16.49 -7.27
C GLY A 143 10.97 15.82 -5.93
N ARG A 144 11.96 16.34 -5.19
CA ARG A 144 12.41 15.74 -3.92
C ARG A 144 11.33 15.66 -2.83
N THR A 145 10.42 16.61 -2.81
CA THR A 145 9.32 16.67 -1.84
C THR A 145 8.21 15.67 -2.14
N ALA A 146 8.15 15.14 -3.38
CA ALA A 146 7.19 14.11 -3.79
C ALA A 146 7.41 12.77 -3.10
N PHE A 147 8.63 12.47 -2.67
CA PHE A 147 8.95 11.23 -1.99
C PHE A 147 8.25 11.12 -0.63
N LYS A 148 7.53 10.02 -0.42
CA LYS A 148 6.78 9.78 0.83
C LYS A 148 7.47 8.76 1.72
N ALA A 149 7.85 7.61 1.16
CA ALA A 149 8.49 6.54 1.92
C ALA A 149 9.10 5.49 0.98
N THR A 150 10.02 4.70 1.56
CA THR A 150 10.40 3.39 1.03
C THR A 150 9.80 2.32 1.94
N PHE A 151 8.99 1.44 1.37
CA PHE A 151 8.46 0.27 2.06
C PHE A 151 9.39 -0.91 1.82
N VAL A 152 9.78 -1.60 2.88
CA VAL A 152 10.66 -2.77 2.78
C VAL A 152 9.81 -4.02 2.89
N TRP A 153 9.80 -4.82 1.83
CA TRP A 153 9.04 -6.07 1.78
C TRP A 153 9.98 -7.26 1.92
N GLN A 154 9.93 -7.92 3.07
CA GLN A 154 10.65 -9.17 3.29
C GLN A 154 9.98 -10.32 2.51
N HIS A 155 10.59 -10.74 1.41
CA HIS A 155 10.07 -11.78 0.54
C HIS A 155 10.53 -13.19 0.97
N ARG A 156 11.56 -13.29 1.83
CA ARG A 156 12.07 -14.56 2.38
C ARG A 156 12.21 -14.50 3.90
N LYS A 157 11.75 -15.56 4.59
CA LYS A 157 11.90 -15.72 6.04
C LYS A 157 13.25 -16.33 6.43
N SER A 158 13.79 -17.22 5.59
CA SER A 158 15.05 -17.92 5.83
C SER A 158 16.23 -17.14 5.30
N SER A 159 17.30 -17.05 6.09
CA SER A 159 18.60 -16.53 5.65
C SER A 159 19.36 -17.57 4.83
N GLN A 160 20.06 -17.12 3.79
CA GLN A 160 21.12 -17.89 3.15
C GLN A 160 22.34 -17.92 4.06
N ASN A 161 22.92 -19.10 4.25
CA ASN A 161 24.06 -19.33 5.13
C ASN A 161 25.37 -19.54 4.36
N ASP A 162 25.33 -19.44 3.04
CA ASP A 162 26.43 -19.64 2.09
C ASP A 162 27.01 -18.33 1.55
N ILE A 163 26.52 -17.17 2.02
CA ILE A 163 26.96 -15.83 1.60
C ILE A 163 27.13 -14.92 2.82
N ASP A 164 27.98 -13.88 2.69
CA ASP A 164 28.29 -12.94 3.77
C ASP A 164 27.06 -12.13 4.21
N VAL A 165 26.19 -11.76 3.27
CA VAL A 165 24.98 -10.97 3.52
C VAL A 165 23.80 -11.59 2.77
N SER A 166 22.83 -12.11 3.51
CA SER A 166 21.61 -12.66 2.93
C SER A 166 20.61 -11.56 2.57
N LEU A 167 20.40 -11.37 1.26
CA LEU A 167 19.36 -10.50 0.73
C LEU A 167 18.00 -11.22 0.85
N SER A 168 17.06 -10.62 1.58
CA SER A 168 15.75 -11.23 1.88
C SER A 168 14.57 -10.27 1.74
N HIS A 169 14.84 -9.05 1.24
CA HIS A 169 13.84 -8.01 1.08
C HIS A 169 13.96 -7.31 -0.27
N ASN A 170 12.85 -6.70 -0.68
CA ASN A 170 12.75 -5.77 -1.80
C ASN A 170 12.31 -4.41 -1.26
N TYR A 171 12.38 -3.39 -2.11
CA TYR A 171 11.97 -2.02 -1.82
C TYR A 171 10.80 -1.62 -2.69
N THR A 172 9.81 -0.97 -2.10
CA THR A 172 8.75 -0.26 -2.84
C THR A 172 8.85 1.22 -2.56
N LEU A 173 9.26 1.98 -3.56
CA LEU A 173 9.31 3.45 -3.52
C LEU A 173 7.91 4.03 -3.69
N CYS A 174 7.55 5.00 -2.85
CA CYS A 174 6.29 5.74 -2.95
C CYS A 174 6.53 7.23 -3.20
N PHE A 175 5.95 7.76 -4.29
CA PHE A 175 5.93 9.17 -4.62
C PHE A 175 4.50 9.66 -4.81
N ALA A 176 4.21 10.86 -4.32
CA ALA A 176 2.95 11.55 -4.55
C ALA A 176 3.14 12.64 -5.62
N LYS A 177 2.15 12.84 -6.50
CA LYS A 177 2.18 13.96 -7.44
C LYS A 177 2.15 15.30 -6.70
N ASN A 178 1.23 15.45 -5.75
CA ASN A 178 1.20 16.55 -4.79
C ASN A 178 1.33 16.00 -3.35
N PRO A 179 2.44 16.30 -2.65
CA PRO A 179 2.70 15.81 -1.29
C PRO A 179 1.64 16.19 -0.26
N ASP A 180 1.01 17.36 -0.42
CA ASP A 180 0.06 17.95 0.52
C ASP A 180 -1.34 17.33 0.40
N LEU A 181 -1.67 16.80 -0.78
CA LEU A 181 -2.94 16.14 -1.06
C LEU A 181 -2.89 14.63 -0.89
N PHE A 182 -1.69 14.05 -0.76
CA PHE A 182 -1.50 12.62 -0.62
C PHE A 182 -2.07 12.10 0.70
N LYS A 183 -2.95 11.09 0.60
CA LYS A 183 -3.53 10.40 1.75
C LYS A 183 -3.58 8.90 1.48
N ILE A 184 -3.11 8.13 2.47
CA ILE A 184 -3.33 6.68 2.54
C ILE A 184 -4.52 6.49 3.48
N ASN A 185 -5.57 5.85 2.97
CA ASN A 185 -6.71 5.52 3.82
C ASN A 185 -6.32 4.37 4.76
N PRO A 186 -6.75 4.42 6.04
CA PRO A 186 -6.61 3.26 6.91
C PRO A 186 -7.35 2.07 6.31
N LEU A 187 -6.84 0.87 6.57
CA LEU A 187 -7.57 -0.35 6.29
C LEU A 187 -8.80 -0.43 7.20
N GLU A 188 -9.84 -1.10 6.73
CA GLU A 188 -10.98 -1.43 7.59
C GLU A 188 -10.49 -2.25 8.79
N VAL A 189 -10.98 -1.90 9.98
CA VAL A 189 -10.62 -2.61 11.20
C VAL A 189 -11.38 -3.92 11.25
N ASP A 190 -10.63 -5.02 11.42
CA ASP A 190 -11.22 -6.31 11.73
C ASP A 190 -11.90 -6.26 13.12
N GLY A 191 -13.23 -6.29 13.11
CA GLY A 191 -14.08 -6.28 14.29
C GLY A 191 -14.07 -7.58 15.09
N SER A 192 -13.42 -8.66 14.60
CA SER A 192 -13.43 -9.99 15.23
C SER A 192 -12.96 -9.99 16.69
N ASN A 193 -12.03 -9.10 17.03
CA ASN A 193 -11.48 -8.98 18.38
C ASN A 193 -12.29 -8.07 19.31
N PHE A 194 -13.31 -7.36 18.79
CA PHE A 194 -14.14 -6.43 19.56
C PHE A 194 -15.31 -7.15 20.22
N SER A 195 -15.57 -6.86 21.49
CA SER A 195 -16.70 -7.43 22.22
C SER A 195 -17.33 -6.38 23.15
N ASN A 196 -18.58 -6.58 23.56
CA ASN A 196 -19.27 -5.69 24.48
C ASN A 196 -19.75 -6.44 25.74
N PRO A 197 -18.83 -6.94 26.59
CA PRO A 197 -19.19 -7.77 27.73
C PRO A 197 -19.94 -7.01 28.83
N ASP A 198 -19.85 -5.68 28.86
CA ASP A 198 -20.43 -4.80 29.86
C ASP A 198 -21.64 -4.00 29.36
N ASN A 199 -22.17 -4.34 28.17
CA ASN A 199 -23.31 -3.68 27.53
C ASN A 199 -23.15 -2.15 27.44
N ASP A 200 -21.93 -1.68 27.12
CA ASP A 200 -21.66 -0.27 26.90
C ASP A 200 -22.48 0.25 25.70
N PRO A 201 -23.21 1.37 25.82
CA PRO A 201 -24.08 1.89 24.75
C PRO A 201 -23.32 2.32 23.49
N ARG A 202 -21.99 2.51 23.57
CA ARG A 202 -21.13 2.86 22.43
C ARG A 202 -20.79 1.67 21.54
N GLY A 203 -21.15 0.45 21.95
CA GLY A 203 -20.96 -0.78 21.16
C GLY A 203 -19.68 -1.54 21.52
N SER A 204 -19.27 -2.44 20.62
CA SER A 204 -18.14 -3.34 20.84
C SER A 204 -16.80 -2.59 20.96
N TRP A 205 -15.96 -3.03 21.89
CA TRP A 205 -14.68 -2.42 22.21
C TRP A 205 -13.59 -3.46 22.46
N VAL A 206 -12.34 -2.98 22.47
CA VAL A 206 -11.15 -3.74 22.91
C VAL A 206 -10.42 -2.99 24.03
N ALA A 207 -9.75 -3.75 24.90
CA ALA A 207 -8.94 -3.19 25.98
C ALA A 207 -7.54 -2.81 25.45
N ASP A 208 -7.31 -1.52 25.24
CA ASP A 208 -6.01 -0.97 24.87
C ASP A 208 -5.17 -0.68 26.12
N PRO A 209 -3.84 -0.92 26.09
CA PRO A 209 -2.95 -0.52 27.17
C PRO A 209 -3.04 0.99 27.44
N PHE A 210 -3.16 1.39 28.71
CA PHE A 210 -3.30 2.80 29.08
C PHE A 210 -1.97 3.56 29.16
N ASP A 211 -0.87 2.90 28.81
CA ASP A 211 0.48 3.46 28.82
C ASP A 211 0.95 3.87 27.41
N ALA A 212 1.99 4.72 27.39
CA ALA A 212 2.64 5.26 26.21
C ALA A 212 4.17 5.28 26.38
N PRO A 213 4.94 5.16 25.28
CA PRO A 213 6.40 5.34 25.31
C PRO A 213 6.77 6.82 25.57
N ASN A 214 8.07 7.07 25.79
CA ASN A 214 8.65 8.38 26.12
C ASN A 214 8.16 8.92 27.47
N ILE A 215 8.90 8.63 28.55
CA ILE A 215 8.52 9.03 29.91
C ILE A 215 8.33 10.55 29.97
N ARG A 216 7.16 10.96 30.45
CA ARG A 216 6.83 12.36 30.73
C ARG A 216 6.49 12.48 32.22
N PRO A 217 7.23 13.29 33.01
CA PRO A 217 7.01 13.38 34.45
C PRO A 217 5.56 13.73 34.83
N ASN A 218 4.90 14.60 34.06
CA ASN A 218 3.50 14.99 34.27
C ASN A 218 2.48 13.88 33.97
N LEU A 219 2.90 12.77 33.36
CA LEU A 219 2.06 11.59 33.07
C LEU A 219 2.49 10.37 33.90
N THR A 220 3.30 10.57 34.94
CA THR A 220 3.77 9.53 35.85
C THR A 220 3.19 9.78 37.23
N TYR A 221 1.98 9.29 37.46
CA TYR A 221 1.26 9.44 38.73
C TYR A 221 0.61 8.10 39.11
N PRO A 222 0.37 7.84 40.41
CA PRO A 222 -0.33 6.63 40.81
C PRO A 222 -1.80 6.70 40.40
N ILE A 223 -2.31 5.60 39.82
CA ILE A 223 -3.73 5.37 39.57
C ILE A 223 -4.21 4.29 40.53
N THR A 224 -5.12 4.64 41.43
CA THR A 224 -5.71 3.67 42.36
C THR A 224 -6.84 2.90 41.67
N ASN A 225 -6.76 1.57 41.70
CA ASN A 225 -7.87 0.73 41.24
C ASN A 225 -9.04 0.82 42.24
N PRO A 226 -10.26 1.21 41.83
CA PRO A 226 -11.39 1.38 42.73
C PRO A 226 -11.88 0.07 43.36
N ASN A 227 -11.58 -1.09 42.76
CA ASN A 227 -12.04 -2.40 43.24
C ASN A 227 -11.08 -3.04 44.26
N THR A 228 -9.78 -2.77 44.15
CA THR A 228 -8.75 -3.35 45.03
C THR A 228 -8.11 -2.34 45.97
N LEU A 229 -8.28 -1.05 45.70
CA LEU A 229 -7.58 0.07 46.35
C LEU A 229 -6.05 0.04 46.17
N GLU A 230 -5.54 -0.81 45.26
CA GLU A 230 -4.11 -0.89 44.96
C GLU A 230 -3.68 0.22 43.99
N PRO A 231 -2.57 0.92 44.27
CA PRO A 231 -2.01 1.90 43.35
C PRO A 231 -1.22 1.23 42.23
N HIS A 232 -1.48 1.65 41.00
CA HIS A 232 -0.70 1.29 39.83
C HIS A 232 0.11 2.49 39.32
N LEU A 233 1.41 2.28 39.12
CA LEU A 233 2.27 3.18 38.36
C LEU A 233 2.33 2.74 36.89
N PRO A 234 2.83 3.55 35.94
CA PRO A 234 3.08 3.07 34.59
C PRO A 234 4.19 2.00 34.58
N PRO A 235 4.25 1.10 33.59
CA PRO A 235 5.34 0.13 33.46
C PRO A 235 6.70 0.84 33.34
N SER A 236 7.78 0.16 33.74
CA SER A 236 9.14 0.70 33.60
C SER A 236 9.42 1.11 32.16
N GLY A 237 10.00 2.29 31.95
CA GLY A 237 10.26 2.85 30.61
C GLY A 237 9.05 3.55 29.95
N ARG A 238 7.90 3.62 30.62
CA ARG A 238 6.63 4.14 30.04
C ARG A 238 5.98 5.17 30.97
N CYS A 239 5.03 5.92 30.43
CA CYS A 239 4.17 6.84 31.19
C CYS A 239 2.69 6.62 30.83
N TRP A 240 1.75 7.25 31.54
CA TRP A 240 0.33 7.16 31.19
C TRP A 240 0.00 7.94 29.93
N ARG A 241 -1.08 7.54 29.24
CA ARG A 241 -1.57 8.27 28.05
C ARG A 241 -2.17 9.62 28.40
N PHE A 242 -2.80 9.76 29.56
CA PHE A 242 -3.54 10.96 29.97
C PHE A 242 -2.96 11.59 31.23
N SER A 243 -3.18 12.90 31.40
CA SER A 243 -2.99 13.56 32.69
C SER A 243 -4.02 13.05 33.69
N GLN A 244 -3.80 13.31 34.98
CA GLN A 244 -4.68 12.84 36.05
C GLN A 244 -6.13 13.35 35.86
N GLU A 245 -6.31 14.58 35.41
CA GLU A 245 -7.63 15.19 35.16
C GLU A 245 -8.37 14.48 34.02
N LYS A 246 -7.65 14.22 32.91
CA LYS A 246 -8.19 13.48 31.76
C LYS A 246 -8.48 12.02 32.11
N PHE A 247 -7.68 11.40 32.98
CA PHE A 247 -7.96 10.07 33.49
C PHE A 247 -9.25 10.04 34.31
N SER A 248 -9.43 10.98 35.26
CA SER A 248 -10.67 11.09 36.03
C SER A 248 -11.89 11.26 35.13
N SER A 249 -11.79 12.13 34.12
CA SER A 249 -12.86 12.32 33.13
C SER A 249 -13.18 11.04 32.36
N ALA A 250 -12.16 10.27 31.95
CA ALA A 250 -12.34 8.99 31.26
C ALA A 250 -12.92 7.88 32.16
N LEU A 251 -12.60 7.93 33.46
CA LEU A 251 -13.16 7.02 34.46
C LEU A 251 -14.65 7.30 34.68
N GLU A 252 -15.03 8.59 34.81
CA GLU A 252 -16.43 9.04 34.89
C GLU A 252 -17.24 8.65 33.64
N ASP A 253 -16.63 8.78 32.45
CA ASP A 253 -17.22 8.35 31.17
C ASP A 253 -17.17 6.81 30.95
N LYS A 254 -16.82 6.04 31.97
CA LYS A 254 -16.76 4.56 31.94
C LYS A 254 -15.90 4.00 30.80
N ARG A 255 -14.88 4.75 30.37
CA ARG A 255 -13.92 4.35 29.32
C ARG A 255 -12.75 3.55 29.86
N VAL A 256 -12.56 3.51 31.17
CA VAL A 256 -11.47 2.80 31.83
C VAL A 256 -11.96 1.46 32.36
N VAL A 257 -11.19 0.40 32.10
CA VAL A 257 -11.42 -0.94 32.68
C VAL A 257 -10.15 -1.45 33.36
N PHE A 258 -10.30 -2.26 34.41
CA PHE A 258 -9.19 -2.76 35.22
C PHE A 258 -8.96 -4.26 34.98
N GLY A 259 -8.66 -4.61 33.73
CA GLY A 259 -8.54 -6.02 33.29
C GLY A 259 -9.85 -6.82 33.39
N LYS A 260 -9.82 -8.08 32.93
CA LYS A 260 -11.02 -8.94 32.86
C LYS A 260 -11.69 -9.18 34.23
N ASN A 261 -10.90 -9.23 35.30
CA ASN A 261 -11.38 -9.52 36.66
C ASN A 261 -11.58 -8.25 37.51
N GLY A 262 -11.41 -7.05 36.94
CA GLY A 262 -11.49 -5.78 37.67
C GLY A 262 -10.32 -5.47 38.61
N LYS A 263 -9.32 -6.36 38.72
CA LYS A 263 -8.16 -6.25 39.63
C LYS A 263 -6.85 -5.88 38.92
N GLY A 264 -6.88 -5.67 37.62
CA GLY A 264 -5.70 -5.37 36.80
C GLY A 264 -5.33 -3.89 36.82
N ARG A 265 -4.31 -3.56 36.03
CA ARG A 265 -3.93 -2.18 35.70
C ARG A 265 -5.03 -1.50 34.87
N PRO A 266 -5.11 -0.16 34.87
CA PRO A 266 -6.03 0.56 34.01
C PRO A 266 -5.73 0.26 32.53
N GLN A 267 -6.80 0.01 31.77
CA GLN A 267 -6.82 -0.11 30.31
C GLN A 267 -7.92 0.80 29.77
N LEU A 268 -7.77 1.24 28.52
CA LEU A 268 -8.75 2.09 27.85
C LEU A 268 -9.64 1.23 26.94
N LYS A 269 -10.95 1.44 26.97
CA LYS A 269 -11.84 0.94 25.93
C LYS A 269 -11.59 1.72 24.64
N ARG A 270 -11.18 1.01 23.59
CA ARG A 270 -11.18 1.53 22.22
C ARG A 270 -12.35 0.91 21.48
N PHE A 271 -13.33 1.72 21.08
CA PHE A 271 -14.55 1.27 20.41
C PHE A 271 -14.29 1.00 18.93
N LEU A 272 -15.05 0.07 18.34
CA LEU A 272 -14.91 -0.30 16.92
C LEU A 272 -15.15 0.91 15.99
N THR A 273 -16.04 1.81 16.38
CA THR A 273 -16.35 3.05 15.65
C THR A 273 -15.22 4.08 15.69
N GLU A 274 -14.26 3.91 16.61
CA GLU A 274 -13.11 4.80 16.81
C GLU A 274 -11.80 4.17 16.31
N ALA A 275 -11.88 2.92 15.82
CA ALA A 275 -10.72 2.12 15.46
C ALA A 275 -10.28 2.36 14.02
#